data_AF-A0A3R8S877-F1
#
_entry.id   AF-A0A3R8S877-F1
#
_cell.length_a   1.000
_cell.length_b   1.000
_cell.length_c   1.000
_cell.angle_alpha   90.00
_cell.angle_beta   90.00
_cell.angle_gamma   90.00
#
_symmetry.space_group_name_H-M   'P 1'
#
loop_
_entity.id
_entity.type
_entity.pdbx_description
1 polymer ?
#
loop_
_entity_poly.entity_id
_entity_poly.type
_entity_poly.pdbx_seq_one_letter_code
_entity_poly.pdbx_strand_id
1 'polypeptide(L)'
;MKIGVLFTLIATATIANVSAEPLPSEPGYASVQEVLEYGRKYQAVDTQLLDAGYRFHECNTQVINYFAPPTQAEYRYAQAECLYSMRSGGDFSLQTDYATVKIDINYNQEIIVYKEADVLVSYTTVY
;
A
#
# COMPACT_ATOMS: atom_id res chain seq x y z
N MET A 1 43.20 -46.36 -37.19
CA MET A 1 42.88 -44.92 -36.93
C MET A 1 41.79 -44.87 -35.88
N LYS A 2 41.98 -44.02 -34.86
CA LYS A 2 41.21 -43.96 -33.61
C LYS A 2 39.83 -43.34 -33.78
N ILE A 3 38.87 -43.92 -33.06
CA ILE A 3 37.47 -43.52 -32.87
C ILE A 3 37.40 -42.25 -32.01
N GLY A 4 36.61 -41.26 -32.42
CA GLY A 4 36.25 -40.09 -31.61
C GLY A 4 34.76 -40.11 -31.31
N VAL A 5 34.39 -40.47 -30.08
CA VAL A 5 33.03 -40.37 -29.56
C VAL A 5 32.87 -38.98 -28.92
N LEU A 6 31.96 -38.16 -29.45
CA LEU A 6 31.54 -36.91 -28.81
C LEU A 6 30.53 -37.23 -27.70
N PHE A 7 30.90 -36.93 -26.45
CA PHE A 7 29.98 -36.90 -25.32
C PHE A 7 29.43 -35.47 -25.16
N THR A 8 28.15 -35.28 -25.50
CA THR A 8 27.39 -34.06 -25.19
C THR A 8 26.82 -34.16 -23.78
N LEU A 9 27.32 -33.31 -22.87
CA LEU A 9 26.78 -33.13 -21.52
C LEU A 9 25.52 -32.27 -21.59
N ILE A 10 24.35 -32.86 -21.30
CA ILE A 10 23.09 -32.13 -21.12
C ILE A 10 23.02 -31.72 -19.65
N ALA A 11 23.21 -30.43 -19.37
CA ALA A 11 22.99 -29.87 -18.05
C ALA A 11 21.48 -29.71 -17.80
N THR A 12 20.93 -30.53 -16.92
CA THR A 12 19.55 -30.38 -16.41
C THR A 12 19.51 -29.24 -15.40
N ALA A 13 18.90 -28.11 -15.78
CA ALA A 13 18.56 -27.05 -14.84
C ALA A 13 17.44 -27.54 -13.90
N THR A 14 17.75 -27.67 -12.62
CA THR A 14 16.74 -27.90 -11.58
C THR A 14 15.89 -26.64 -11.42
N ILE A 15 14.61 -26.74 -11.78
CA ILE A 15 13.62 -25.70 -11.49
C ILE A 15 13.33 -25.80 -9.99
N ALA A 16 13.87 -24.88 -9.19
CA ALA A 16 13.45 -24.74 -7.81
C ALA A 16 12.04 -24.14 -7.81
N ASN A 17 11.04 -24.97 -7.55
CA ASN A 17 9.70 -24.49 -7.19
C ASN A 17 9.81 -23.80 -5.82
N VAL A 18 10.05 -22.49 -5.82
CA VAL A 18 9.87 -21.67 -4.63
C VAL A 18 8.37 -21.55 -4.41
N SER A 19 7.84 -22.40 -3.54
CA SER A 19 6.51 -22.18 -2.97
C SER A 19 6.61 -20.89 -2.16
N ALA A 20 5.96 -19.81 -2.62
CA ALA A 20 5.83 -18.61 -1.81
C ALA A 20 4.99 -18.96 -0.59
N GLU A 21 5.64 -19.23 0.55
CA GLU A 21 4.93 -19.29 1.83
C GLU A 21 4.22 -17.95 2.05
N PRO A 22 2.92 -17.95 2.37
CA PRO A 22 2.24 -16.72 2.73
C PRO A 22 2.98 -16.13 3.93
N LEU A 23 3.50 -14.91 3.77
CA LEU A 23 4.13 -14.19 4.86
C LEU A 23 3.18 -14.20 6.07
N PRO A 24 3.68 -14.42 7.30
CA PRO A 24 2.85 -14.34 8.49
C PRO A 24 2.08 -13.01 8.46
N SER A 25 0.78 -13.06 8.79
CA SER A 25 0.02 -11.83 8.99
C SER A 25 0.78 -10.98 10.01
N GLU A 26 1.24 -9.79 9.61
CA GLU A 26 1.92 -8.90 10.53
C GLU A 26 1.05 -8.71 11.78
N PRO A 27 1.66 -8.68 12.98
CA PRO A 27 0.92 -8.53 14.22
C PRO A 27 0.11 -7.23 14.28
N GLY A 28 0.29 -6.31 13.33
CA GLY A 28 -0.28 -4.97 13.29
C GLY A 28 0.80 -3.94 13.62
N TYR A 29 0.41 -2.68 13.64
CA TYR A 29 1.28 -1.53 13.85
C TYR A 29 1.08 -0.99 15.27
N ALA A 30 2.10 -0.38 15.86
CA ALA A 30 2.04 0.20 17.20
C ALA A 30 1.29 1.53 17.25
N SER A 31 1.11 2.19 16.11
CA SER A 31 0.39 3.46 16.03
C SER A 31 -0.27 3.68 14.67
N VAL A 32 -1.18 4.65 14.60
CA VAL A 32 -1.72 5.17 13.34
C VAL A 32 -0.61 5.68 12.42
N GLN A 33 0.43 6.32 12.98
CA GLN A 33 1.54 6.84 12.18
C GLN A 33 2.30 5.71 11.48
N GLU A 34 2.55 4.59 12.17
CA GLU A 34 3.18 3.42 11.57
C GLU A 34 2.32 2.77 10.48
N VAL A 35 0.99 2.83 10.59
CA VAL A 35 0.09 2.40 9.50
C VAL A 35 0.33 3.24 8.25
N LEU A 36 0.54 4.54 8.38
CA LEU A 36 0.81 5.43 7.24
C LEU A 36 2.23 5.24 6.69
N GLU A 37 3.21 4.95 7.54
CA GLU A 37 4.60 4.76 7.12
C GLU A 37 4.86 3.38 6.51
N TYR A 38 4.22 2.33 7.02
CA TYR A 38 4.55 0.94 6.68
C TYR A 38 3.35 0.13 6.17
N GLY A 39 2.14 0.71 6.16
CA GLY A 39 0.92 0.10 5.65
C GLY A 39 1.07 -0.35 4.21
N ARG A 40 1.03 -1.67 3.98
CA ARG A 40 1.38 -2.25 2.68
C ARG A 40 0.47 -1.79 1.55
N LYS A 41 -0.83 -1.60 1.79
CA LYS A 41 -1.78 -1.18 0.74
C LYS A 41 -1.56 0.29 0.40
N TYR A 42 -1.41 1.15 1.40
CA TYR A 42 -1.13 2.57 1.21
C TYR A 42 0.21 2.79 0.52
N GLN A 43 1.27 2.10 0.94
CA GLN A 43 2.59 2.20 0.31
C GLN A 43 2.54 1.78 -1.18
N ALA A 44 1.73 0.79 -1.54
CA ALA A 44 1.51 0.41 -2.94
C ALA A 44 0.77 1.50 -3.73
N VAL A 45 -0.24 2.14 -3.13
CA VAL A 45 -0.97 3.26 -3.74
C VAL A 45 -0.08 4.50 -3.89
N ASP A 46 0.67 4.85 -2.84
CA ASP A 46 1.60 5.97 -2.82
C ASP A 46 2.63 5.83 -3.95
N THR A 47 3.27 4.66 -4.05
CA THR A 47 4.22 4.34 -5.13
C THR A 47 3.58 4.53 -6.51
N GLN A 48 2.36 4.01 -6.72
CA GLN A 48 1.65 4.16 -7.99
C GLN A 48 1.34 5.61 -8.33
N LEU A 49 0.96 6.44 -7.35
CA LEU A 49 0.69 7.87 -7.56
C LEU A 49 1.97 8.63 -7.89
N LEU A 50 3.06 8.36 -7.16
CA LEU A 50 4.37 8.98 -7.41
C LEU A 50 4.90 8.62 -8.81
N ASP A 51 4.80 7.35 -9.21
CA ASP A 51 5.19 6.87 -10.54
C ASP A 51 4.31 7.49 -11.65
N ALA A 52 3.04 7.76 -11.36
CA ALA A 52 2.13 8.47 -12.26
C ALA A 52 2.40 9.98 -12.34
N GLY A 53 3.34 10.51 -11.58
CA GLY A 53 3.74 11.92 -11.62
C GLY A 53 2.99 12.83 -10.63
N TYR A 54 2.13 12.27 -9.78
CA TYR A 54 1.55 13.00 -8.67
C TYR A 54 2.63 13.39 -7.65
N ARG A 55 2.35 14.44 -6.89
CA ARG A 55 3.18 14.93 -5.79
C ARG A 55 2.35 14.88 -4.52
N PHE A 56 2.93 14.26 -3.50
CA PHE A 56 2.39 14.24 -2.15
C PHE A 56 2.37 15.66 -1.56
N HIS A 57 1.30 15.99 -0.83
CA HIS A 57 1.19 17.24 -0.07
C HIS A 57 1.16 16.98 1.43
N GLU A 58 0.07 16.37 1.90
CA GLU A 58 -0.18 16.15 3.32
C GLU A 58 -1.13 14.98 3.55
N CYS A 59 -1.09 14.43 4.76
CA CYS A 59 -2.12 13.53 5.27
C CYS A 59 -2.78 14.17 6.50
N ASN A 60 -4.11 14.24 6.51
CA ASN A 60 -4.87 14.60 7.69
C ASN A 60 -5.44 13.32 8.32
N THR A 61 -5.24 13.14 9.63
CA THR A 61 -5.75 11.98 10.37
C THR A 61 -6.86 12.42 11.32
N GLN A 62 -8.01 11.77 11.21
CA GLN A 62 -9.14 11.96 12.10
C GLN A 62 -9.38 10.70 12.93
N VAL A 63 -9.19 10.81 14.26
CA VAL A 63 -9.59 9.77 15.20
C VAL A 63 -11.11 9.80 15.36
N ILE A 64 -11.72 8.61 15.36
CA ILE A 64 -13.16 8.45 15.54
C ILE A 64 -13.44 8.41 17.04
N ASN A 65 -14.12 9.46 17.51
CA ASN A 65 -14.53 9.55 18.91
C ASN A 65 -15.84 8.80 19.13
N TYR A 66 -15.75 7.64 19.78
CA TYR A 66 -16.93 6.89 20.21
C TYR A 66 -17.42 7.39 21.57
N PHE A 67 -18.74 7.46 21.74
CA PHE A 67 -19.35 7.81 23.04
C PHE A 67 -19.04 6.78 24.14
N ALA A 68 -18.88 5.50 23.75
CA ALA A 68 -18.41 4.42 24.60
C ALA A 68 -17.52 3.47 23.77
N PRO A 69 -16.56 2.75 24.38
CA PRO A 69 -15.72 1.80 23.66
C PRO A 69 -16.55 0.76 22.88
N PRO A 70 -16.26 0.53 21.59
CA PRO A 70 -16.93 -0.50 20.81
C PRO A 70 -16.75 -1.90 21.44
N THR A 71 -17.81 -2.71 21.39
CA THR A 71 -17.80 -4.09 21.92
C THR A 71 -17.11 -5.09 20.98
N GLN A 72 -16.82 -4.68 19.75
CA GLN A 72 -16.18 -5.52 18.73
C GLN A 72 -14.68 -5.64 19.00
N ALA A 73 -14.11 -6.84 18.91
CA ALA A 73 -12.67 -7.08 19.09
C ALA A 73 -11.79 -6.20 18.18
N GLU A 74 -12.30 -5.88 16.99
CA GLU A 74 -11.68 -4.95 16.05
C GLU A 74 -12.73 -3.92 15.61
N TYR A 75 -12.36 -2.64 15.64
CA TYR A 75 -13.22 -1.54 15.24
C TYR A 75 -12.42 -0.44 14.54
N ARG A 76 -13.09 0.36 13.72
CA ARG A 76 -12.46 1.47 13.02
C ARG A 76 -12.06 2.57 14.00
N TYR A 77 -10.78 2.80 14.17
CA TYR A 77 -10.25 3.76 15.15
C TYR A 77 -10.03 5.14 14.54
N ALA A 78 -9.54 5.21 13.31
CA ALA A 78 -9.24 6.45 12.62
C ALA A 78 -9.48 6.34 11.12
N GLN A 79 -9.52 7.49 10.46
CA GLN A 79 -9.39 7.62 9.02
C GLN A 79 -8.28 8.62 8.73
N ALA A 80 -7.35 8.27 7.86
CA ALA A 80 -6.42 9.23 7.27
C ALA A 80 -6.86 9.59 5.85
N GLU A 81 -6.64 10.84 5.46
CA GLU A 81 -6.88 11.34 4.11
C GLU A 81 -5.62 12.03 3.61
N CYS A 82 -4.98 11.46 2.60
CA CYS A 82 -3.74 11.94 2.01
C CYS A 82 -4.00 12.58 0.64
N LEU A 83 -3.51 13.81 0.46
CA LEU A 83 -3.71 14.61 -0.74
C LEU A 83 -2.48 14.60 -1.63
N TYR A 84 -2.73 14.41 -2.92
CA TYR A 84 -1.75 14.48 -3.98
C TYR A 84 -2.24 15.38 -5.11
N SER A 85 -1.31 15.98 -5.87
CA SER A 85 -1.67 16.65 -7.12
C SER A 85 -0.60 16.51 -8.19
N MET A 86 -1.01 16.68 -9.45
CA MET A 86 -0.11 16.95 -10.57
C MET A 86 -0.68 18.08 -11.41
N ARG A 87 0.21 18.89 -11.99
CA ARG A 87 -0.19 19.80 -13.06
C ARG A 87 -0.39 18.97 -14.31
N SER A 88 -1.53 19.11 -14.98
CA SER A 88 -1.69 18.51 -16.30
C SER A 88 -0.72 19.25 -17.24
N GLY A 89 0.22 18.52 -17.84
CA GLY A 89 1.18 19.12 -18.77
C GLY A 89 0.50 19.58 -20.07
N GLY A 90 1.21 20.37 -20.88
CA GLY A 90 0.73 20.79 -22.21
C GLY A 90 -0.07 22.10 -22.21
N ASP A 91 -1.05 22.21 -23.11
CA ASP A 91 -1.83 23.44 -23.38
C ASP A 91 -2.79 23.85 -22.25
N PHE A 92 -2.96 23.01 -21.22
CA PHE A 92 -3.89 23.22 -20.11
C PHE A 92 -3.15 23.66 -18.83
N SER A 93 -2.45 24.79 -18.90
CA SER A 93 -1.60 25.29 -17.80
C SER A 93 -2.32 25.60 -16.48
N LEU A 94 -3.65 25.74 -16.53
CA LEU A 94 -4.51 25.98 -15.36
C LEU A 94 -5.12 24.69 -14.79
N GLN A 95 -5.07 23.58 -15.53
CA GLN A 95 -5.66 22.32 -15.10
C GLN A 95 -4.76 21.63 -14.07
N THR A 96 -5.34 21.31 -12.91
CA THR A 96 -4.69 20.55 -11.85
C THR A 96 -5.49 19.30 -11.56
N ASP A 97 -4.82 18.15 -11.64
CA ASP A 97 -5.39 16.86 -11.26
C ASP A 97 -4.99 16.56 -9.82
N TYR A 98 -5.96 16.15 -9.02
CA TYR A 98 -5.83 15.78 -7.63
C TYR A 98 -6.12 14.29 -7.46
N ALA A 99 -5.41 13.66 -6.55
CA ALA A 99 -5.74 12.35 -6.03
C ALA A 99 -5.84 12.41 -4.51
N THR A 100 -6.90 11.87 -3.95
CA THR A 100 -7.14 11.77 -2.51
C THR A 100 -7.18 10.30 -2.14
N VAL A 101 -6.30 9.90 -1.21
CA VAL A 101 -6.24 8.54 -0.69
C VAL A 101 -6.85 8.52 0.70
N LYS A 102 -7.95 7.80 0.88
CA LYS A 102 -8.60 7.56 2.18
C LYS A 102 -8.17 6.21 2.72
N ILE A 103 -7.68 6.19 3.95
CA ILE A 103 -7.13 5.02 4.62
C ILE A 103 -7.91 4.82 5.90
N ASP A 104 -8.66 3.73 5.96
CA ASP A 104 -9.35 3.30 7.17
C ASP A 104 -8.37 2.54 8.05
N ILE A 105 -8.36 2.89 9.33
CA ILE A 105 -7.44 2.31 10.30
C ILE A 105 -8.26 1.67 11.41
N ASN A 106 -8.16 0.36 11.51
CA ASN A 106 -8.78 -0.41 12.57
C ASN A 106 -7.83 -0.51 13.77
N TYR A 107 -8.43 -0.58 14.96
CA TYR A 107 -7.74 -0.96 16.19
C TYR A 107 -8.29 -2.28 16.68
N ASN A 108 -7.39 -3.23 16.94
CA ASN A 108 -7.72 -4.49 17.58
C ASN A 108 -7.41 -4.38 19.08
N GLN A 109 -8.45 -4.46 19.91
CA GLN A 109 -8.33 -4.26 21.35
C GLN A 109 -7.86 -5.50 22.12
N GLU A 110 -7.87 -6.69 21.51
CA GLU A 110 -7.40 -7.93 22.15
C GLU A 110 -5.87 -8.03 22.15
N ILE A 111 -5.24 -7.58 21.06
CA ILE A 111 -3.78 -7.62 20.88
C ILE A 111 -3.12 -6.23 20.87
N ILE A 112 -3.90 -5.16 21.01
CA ILE A 112 -3.43 -3.77 21.19
C ILE A 112 -2.56 -3.30 20.01
N VAL A 113 -3.13 -3.39 18.80
CA VAL A 113 -2.46 -3.00 17.55
C VAL A 113 -3.40 -2.29 16.60
N TYR A 114 -2.82 -1.49 15.71
CA TYR A 114 -3.50 -0.85 14.61
C TYR A 114 -3.32 -1.64 13.32
N LYS A 115 -4.32 -1.63 12.44
CA LYS A 115 -4.25 -2.31 11.14
C LYS A 115 -4.83 -1.42 10.06
N GLU A 116 -4.17 -1.46 8.91
CA GLU A 116 -4.71 -0.90 7.69
C GLU A 116 -5.92 -1.72 7.22
N ALA A 117 -7.07 -1.06 7.06
CA ALA A 117 -8.30 -1.65 6.56
C ALA A 117 -8.47 -1.31 5.06
N ASP A 118 -9.47 -0.51 4.72
CA ASP A 118 -9.72 -0.10 3.34
C ASP A 118 -8.83 1.08 2.94
N VAL A 119 -8.28 1.01 1.72
CA VAL A 119 -7.53 2.10 1.09
C VAL A 119 -8.21 2.44 -0.23
N LEU A 120 -8.77 3.64 -0.31
CA LEU A 120 -9.59 4.10 -1.43
C LEU A 120 -8.97 5.33 -2.05
N VAL A 121 -8.80 5.30 -3.38
CA VAL A 121 -8.27 6.43 -4.15
C VAL A 121 -9.42 7.10 -4.90
N SER A 122 -9.49 8.43 -4.82
CA SER A 122 -10.43 9.26 -5.57
C SER A 122 -9.66 10.28 -6.39
N TYR A 123 -10.04 10.47 -7.65
CA TYR A 123 -9.40 11.42 -8.57
C TYR A 123 -10.35 12.57 -8.89
N THR A 124 -9.83 13.80 -8.94
CA THR A 124 -10.60 15.00 -9.29
C THR A 124 -9.75 15.94 -10.14
N THR A 125 -10.34 16.55 -11.16
CA THR A 125 -9.68 17.57 -11.99
C THR A 125 -10.33 18.92 -11.78
N VAL A 126 -9.53 19.97 -11.61
CA VAL A 126 -9.97 21.37 -11.50
C VAL A 126 -9.42 22.16 -12.68
N TYR A 127 -10.22 23.07 -13.23
CA TYR A 127 -9.94 23.93 -14.39
C TYR A 127 -9.92 25.41 -14.02
#